data_AF-A0A7C4WJC9-F1
#
_entry.id   AF-A0A7C4WJC9-F1
#
_cell.length_a   1.000
_cell.length_b   1.000
_cell.length_c   1.000
_cell.angle_alpha   90.00
_cell.angle_beta   90.00
_cell.angle_gamma   90.00
#
_symmetry.space_group_name_H-M   'P 1'
#
loop_
_entity.id
_entity.type
_entity.pdbx_description
1 polymer ?
#
loop_
_entity_poly.entity_id
_entity_poly.type
_entity_poly.pdbx_seq_one_letter_code
_entity_poly.pdbx_strand_id
1 'polypeptide(L)'
;MKLLEVIKPLTPGQEDLVNTLNNSEYEIVGVFGPTGSGKSLFSLAFGIDSVLDGRYKKLVVVKPLIDVTTGEELTLAKAGPQYIELIKSYVIDVLGTFTSWDTIARLMNDGKLVFVDTHYLKGRTFDDSLVFIDDAQSIKIESLIEVFLRVGRNSRLIVAADPIFQSLRSRGDQDTTSLLRDVLASESKAKVVDLGVKDIVRAGAKRGIKLAIEYLMRSRTLTESEVKSLESVRAHAPDADIVTIVELDDIIKKYELSSEHVPSLLIVAKQGHLGRLVGKGGERINAVEKDLNKKVRAVELTLDFTQFIRALHPISWVWKKVKDVDFVGTYLTVKISSDVLGPFMGQKGSYIRYLDNAMRRLLGVGVKVIPIETSEDTTSKGKKHRKK
;
A
#
# COMPACT_ATOMS: atom_id res chain seq x y z
N MET A 1 23.16 -15.49 -16.63
CA MET A 1 21.73 -15.74 -16.36
C MET A 1 21.13 -14.42 -15.95
N LYS A 2 20.05 -13.95 -16.60
CA LYS A 2 19.37 -12.71 -16.20
C LYS A 2 18.39 -13.02 -15.07
N LEU A 3 18.51 -12.32 -13.96
CA LEU A 3 17.66 -12.53 -12.78
C LEU A 3 16.19 -12.27 -13.10
N LEU A 4 15.86 -11.24 -13.87
CA LEU A 4 14.47 -10.94 -14.26
C LEU A 4 13.87 -11.94 -15.26
N GLU A 5 14.69 -12.79 -15.90
CA GLU A 5 14.17 -13.91 -16.69
C GLU A 5 13.69 -15.05 -15.79
N VAL A 6 14.28 -15.19 -14.60
CA VAL A 6 14.00 -16.25 -13.63
C VAL A 6 12.94 -15.82 -12.62
N ILE A 7 13.06 -14.59 -12.12
CA ILE A 7 12.16 -13.99 -11.16
C ILE A 7 10.97 -13.40 -11.91
N LYS A 8 9.90 -14.19 -12.05
CA LYS A 8 8.68 -13.74 -12.73
C LYS A 8 7.74 -12.98 -11.78
N PRO A 9 7.09 -11.89 -12.27
CA PRO A 9 6.01 -11.26 -11.53
C PRO A 9 4.86 -12.26 -11.35
N LEU A 10 4.25 -12.24 -10.17
CA LEU A 10 3.15 -13.13 -9.80
C LEU A 10 1.81 -12.40 -9.68
N THR A 11 1.84 -11.08 -9.76
CA THR A 11 0.66 -10.20 -9.72
C THR A 11 0.76 -9.13 -10.80
N PRO A 12 -0.38 -8.56 -11.24
CA PRO A 12 -0.37 -7.46 -12.21
C PRO A 12 0.43 -6.23 -11.75
N GLY A 13 0.44 -5.92 -10.44
CA GLY A 13 1.25 -4.82 -9.91
C GLY A 13 2.75 -5.10 -9.99
N GLN A 14 3.18 -6.33 -9.71
CA GLN A 14 4.57 -6.73 -9.92
C GLN A 14 4.97 -6.71 -11.39
N GLU A 15 4.04 -7.05 -12.28
CA GLU A 15 4.26 -6.96 -13.73
C GLU A 15 4.44 -5.51 -14.18
N ASP A 16 3.59 -4.59 -13.70
CA ASP A 16 3.75 -3.15 -13.93
C ASP A 16 5.09 -2.62 -13.40
N LEU A 17 5.54 -3.10 -12.23
CA LEU A 17 6.87 -2.78 -11.70
C LEU A 17 7.98 -3.24 -12.64
N VAL A 18 7.98 -4.52 -13.05
CA VAL A 18 9.02 -5.06 -13.95
C VAL A 18 9.02 -4.34 -15.30
N ASN A 19 7.84 -4.05 -15.86
CA ASN A 19 7.71 -3.30 -17.11
C ASN A 19 8.24 -1.88 -16.97
N THR A 20 7.91 -1.20 -15.87
CA THR A 20 8.41 0.15 -15.55
C THR A 20 9.93 0.16 -15.41
N LEU A 21 10.49 -0.82 -14.70
CA LEU A 21 11.94 -0.97 -14.55
C LEU A 21 12.61 -1.20 -15.92
N ASN A 22 12.02 -2.00 -16.80
CA ASN A 22 12.58 -2.23 -18.14
C ASN A 22 12.38 -1.07 -19.12
N ASN A 23 11.46 -0.13 -18.85
CA ASN A 23 11.30 1.07 -19.66
C ASN A 23 12.45 2.06 -19.41
N SER A 24 13.24 2.36 -20.43
CA SER A 24 14.38 3.27 -20.39
C SER A 24 14.00 4.76 -20.44
N GLU A 25 12.74 5.10 -20.72
CA GLU A 25 12.25 6.49 -20.72
C GLU A 25 12.20 7.09 -19.30
N TYR A 26 12.10 6.23 -18.28
CA TYR A 26 12.02 6.66 -16.89
C TYR A 26 13.41 6.73 -16.25
N GLU A 27 13.88 7.94 -15.98
CA GLU A 27 15.12 8.21 -15.24
C GLU A 27 14.94 8.00 -13.73
N ILE A 28 13.71 8.15 -13.23
CA ILE A 28 13.36 7.93 -11.83
C ILE A 28 12.20 6.93 -11.73
N VAL A 29 12.32 5.94 -10.86
CA VAL A 29 11.24 4.99 -10.57
C VAL A 29 10.96 4.99 -9.08
N GLY A 30 9.76 5.41 -8.71
CA GLY A 30 9.25 5.30 -7.34
C GLY A 30 8.44 4.01 -7.17
N VAL A 31 8.79 3.18 -6.21
CA VAL A 31 8.13 1.89 -5.95
C VAL A 31 7.57 1.91 -4.53
N PHE A 32 6.26 2.05 -4.40
CA PHE A 32 5.61 2.21 -3.10
C PHE A 32 4.71 1.01 -2.80
N GLY A 33 4.75 0.48 -1.59
CA GLY A 33 3.84 -0.60 -1.21
C GLY A 33 4.30 -1.40 0.01
N PRO A 34 3.51 -2.38 0.46
CA PRO A 34 3.79 -3.09 1.70
C PRO A 34 4.99 -4.03 1.60
N THR A 35 5.54 -4.40 2.75
CA THR A 35 6.54 -5.49 2.86
C THR A 35 6.00 -6.78 2.22
N GLY A 36 6.86 -7.44 1.43
CA GLY A 36 6.52 -8.69 0.74
C GLY A 36 5.84 -8.53 -0.62
N SER A 37 5.67 -7.30 -1.13
CA SER A 37 5.14 -7.04 -2.47
C SER A 37 6.15 -7.17 -3.61
N GLY A 38 7.45 -7.34 -3.30
CA GLY A 38 8.50 -7.56 -4.29
C GLY A 38 9.34 -6.32 -4.65
N LYS A 39 9.10 -5.15 -4.03
CA LYS A 39 9.82 -3.89 -4.30
C LYS A 39 11.34 -4.08 -4.42
N SER A 40 11.96 -4.56 -3.36
CA SER A 40 13.41 -4.73 -3.29
C SER A 40 13.90 -5.89 -4.14
N LEU A 41 13.13 -6.97 -4.25
CA LEU A 41 13.45 -8.13 -5.08
C LEU A 41 13.63 -7.74 -6.55
N PHE A 42 12.60 -7.11 -7.14
CA PHE A 42 12.64 -6.73 -8.56
C PHE A 42 13.62 -5.58 -8.81
N SER A 43 13.74 -4.62 -7.89
CA SER A 43 14.69 -3.50 -8.04
C SER A 43 16.15 -3.95 -7.99
N LEU A 44 16.50 -4.84 -7.06
CA LEU A 44 17.85 -5.41 -6.97
C LEU A 44 18.14 -6.33 -8.16
N ALA A 45 17.20 -7.19 -8.55
CA ALA A 45 17.35 -8.05 -9.71
C ALA A 45 17.59 -7.23 -10.99
N PHE A 46 16.78 -6.20 -11.22
CA PHE A 46 16.95 -5.26 -12.32
C PHE A 46 18.32 -4.58 -12.29
N GLY A 47 18.74 -4.09 -11.12
CA GLY A 47 20.01 -3.39 -10.98
C GLY A 47 21.22 -4.28 -11.27
N ILE A 48 21.21 -5.51 -10.77
CA ILE A 48 22.28 -6.49 -11.04
C ILE A 48 22.32 -6.84 -12.52
N ASP A 49 21.18 -7.16 -13.13
CA ASP A 49 21.09 -7.45 -14.57
C ASP A 49 21.60 -6.26 -15.40
N SER A 50 21.26 -5.02 -15.00
CA SER A 50 21.70 -3.83 -15.71
C SER A 50 23.21 -3.61 -15.68
N VAL A 51 23.88 -3.96 -14.58
CA VAL A 51 25.34 -3.84 -14.48
C VAL A 51 26.06 -5.02 -15.15
N LEU A 52 25.47 -6.21 -15.11
CA LEU A 52 25.97 -7.38 -15.86
C LEU A 52 25.87 -7.16 -17.38
N ASP A 53 24.78 -6.55 -17.85
CA ASP A 53 24.56 -6.18 -19.25
C ASP A 53 25.38 -4.96 -19.69
N GLY A 54 26.11 -4.30 -18.77
CA GLY A 54 26.90 -3.10 -19.06
C GLY A 54 26.07 -1.84 -19.32
N ARG A 55 24.76 -1.84 -19.01
CA ARG A 55 23.89 -0.67 -19.14
C ARG A 55 24.29 0.45 -18.16
N TYR A 56 24.73 0.07 -16.96
CA TYR A 56 25.34 0.96 -15.99
C TYR A 56 26.68 0.38 -15.54
N LYS A 57 27.64 1.26 -15.19
CA LYS A 57 28.95 0.84 -14.67
C LYS A 57 28.84 0.25 -13.27
N LYS A 58 27.93 0.78 -12.45
CA LYS A 58 27.74 0.35 -11.07
C LYS A 58 26.29 0.45 -10.61
N LEU A 59 25.92 -0.44 -9.70
CA LEU A 59 24.72 -0.41 -8.87
C LEU A 59 25.12 0.07 -7.48
N VAL A 60 24.56 1.20 -7.05
CA VAL A 60 24.72 1.76 -5.71
C VAL A 60 23.44 1.47 -4.93
N VAL A 61 23.52 0.64 -3.90
CA VAL A 61 22.38 0.32 -3.03
C VAL A 61 22.52 1.08 -1.72
N VAL A 62 21.56 1.96 -1.46
CA VAL A 62 21.41 2.74 -0.24
C VAL A 62 20.39 2.01 0.62
N LYS A 63 20.82 1.50 1.79
CA LYS A 63 19.93 0.81 2.72
C LYS A 63 20.06 1.45 4.11
N PRO A 64 19.09 2.25 4.57
CA PRO A 64 19.12 2.78 5.91
C PRO A 64 18.98 1.63 6.90
N LEU A 65 19.86 1.63 7.90
CA LEU A 65 19.81 0.74 9.06
C LEU A 65 19.53 1.61 10.27
N ILE A 66 18.42 1.34 10.96
CA ILE A 66 18.03 2.10 12.15
C ILE A 66 18.21 1.20 13.37
N ASP A 67 18.91 1.68 14.37
CA ASP A 67 19.03 0.99 15.65
C ASP A 67 17.67 0.97 16.36
N VAL A 68 17.18 -0.22 16.70
CA VAL A 68 15.85 -0.42 17.27
C VAL A 68 15.74 0.16 18.69
N THR A 69 16.87 0.31 19.39
CA THR A 69 16.94 0.79 20.77
C THR A 69 17.04 2.32 20.83
N THR A 70 17.88 2.91 19.97
CA THR A 70 18.15 4.36 20.00
C THR A 70 17.31 5.14 18.98
N GLY A 71 16.83 4.47 17.93
CA GLY A 71 16.16 5.13 16.80
C GLY A 71 17.11 5.88 15.86
N GLU A 72 18.43 5.82 16.10
CA GLU A 72 19.42 6.49 15.25
C GLU A 72 19.80 5.64 14.03
N GLU A 73 20.18 6.32 12.95
CA GLU A 73 20.79 5.64 11.79
C GLU A 73 22.18 5.10 12.15
N LEU A 74 22.37 3.82 11.86
CA LEU A 74 23.61 3.09 11.94
C LEU A 74 24.36 3.28 10.60
N THR A 75 25.25 4.25 10.56
CA THR A 75 26.05 4.57 9.38
C THR A 75 27.34 3.74 9.34
N LEU A 76 28.02 3.74 8.19
CA LEU A 76 29.34 3.12 8.03
C LEU A 76 30.36 3.74 9.01
N ALA A 77 30.23 5.03 9.32
CA ALA A 77 31.08 5.71 10.29
C ALA A 77 30.87 5.19 11.74
N LYS A 78 29.65 4.73 12.07
CA LYS A 78 29.32 4.21 13.41
C LYS A 78 29.54 2.69 13.54
N ALA A 79 29.15 1.91 12.53
CA ALA A 79 29.21 0.45 12.55
C ALA A 79 30.44 -0.16 11.88
N GLY A 80 31.18 0.62 11.09
CA GLY A 80 32.34 0.12 10.36
C GLY A 80 31.99 -1.09 9.47
N PRO A 81 32.84 -2.13 9.41
CA PRO A 81 32.61 -3.31 8.57
C PRO A 81 31.28 -4.04 8.80
N GLN A 82 30.73 -3.98 10.02
CA GLN A 82 29.46 -4.66 10.36
C GLN A 82 28.28 -4.15 9.52
N TYR A 83 28.28 -2.86 9.17
CA TYR A 83 27.27 -2.28 8.28
C TYR A 83 27.20 -3.04 6.95
N ILE A 84 28.36 -3.32 6.38
CA ILE A 84 28.48 -4.02 5.09
C ILE A 84 28.03 -5.47 5.25
N GLU A 85 28.38 -6.15 6.34
CA GLU A 85 27.94 -7.53 6.61
C GLU A 85 26.42 -7.66 6.76
N LEU A 86 25.78 -6.70 7.41
CA LEU A 86 24.31 -6.67 7.54
C LEU A 86 23.63 -6.50 6.18
N ILE A 87 24.13 -5.61 5.33
CA ILE A 87 23.57 -5.42 3.98
C ILE A 87 23.85 -6.61 3.07
N LYS A 88 25.02 -7.24 3.19
CA LYS A 88 25.30 -8.48 2.48
C LYS A 88 24.29 -9.57 2.83
N SER A 89 24.03 -9.76 4.14
CA SER A 89 23.03 -10.71 4.63
C SER A 89 21.64 -10.39 4.06
N TYR A 90 21.26 -9.11 4.07
CA TYR A 90 20.03 -8.64 3.46
C TYR A 90 19.90 -8.99 1.97
N VAL A 91 20.94 -8.75 1.16
CA VAL A 91 20.89 -9.07 -0.28
C VAL A 91 20.82 -10.59 -0.51
N ILE A 92 21.50 -11.39 0.30
CA ILE A 92 21.39 -12.85 0.28
C ILE A 92 19.95 -13.28 0.62
N ASP A 93 19.33 -12.68 1.63
CA ASP A 93 17.95 -13.00 2.00
C ASP A 93 16.95 -12.68 0.89
N VAL A 94 17.21 -11.63 0.10
CA VAL A 94 16.34 -11.22 -1.01
C VAL A 94 16.59 -12.05 -2.27
N LEU A 95 17.85 -12.32 -2.64
CA LEU A 95 18.21 -12.89 -3.94
C LEU A 95 18.78 -14.31 -3.89
N GLY A 96 19.05 -14.87 -2.70
CA GLY A 96 19.81 -16.11 -2.54
C GLY A 96 19.20 -17.34 -3.20
N THR A 97 17.90 -17.34 -3.48
CA THR A 97 17.23 -18.39 -4.25
C THR A 97 17.42 -18.29 -5.77
N PHE A 98 17.94 -17.16 -6.26
CA PHE A 98 18.05 -16.82 -7.69
C PHE A 98 19.48 -16.54 -8.15
N THR A 99 20.38 -16.22 -7.23
CA THR A 99 21.79 -15.94 -7.53
C THR A 99 22.71 -16.51 -6.47
N SER A 100 23.91 -16.93 -6.88
CA SER A 100 24.93 -17.40 -5.94
C SER A 100 25.61 -16.22 -5.25
N TRP A 101 26.06 -16.46 -4.01
CA TRP A 101 26.87 -15.48 -3.27
C TRP A 101 28.15 -15.12 -4.04
N ASP A 102 28.80 -16.07 -4.70
CA ASP A 102 30.00 -15.83 -5.50
C ASP A 102 29.78 -14.76 -6.57
N THR A 103 28.59 -14.74 -7.19
CA THR A 103 28.24 -13.73 -8.20
C THR A 103 28.14 -12.34 -7.58
N ILE A 104 27.46 -12.23 -6.43
CA ILE A 104 27.31 -10.97 -5.69
C ILE A 104 28.68 -10.48 -5.20
N ALA A 105 29.47 -11.35 -4.58
CA ALA A 105 30.80 -11.04 -4.07
C ALA A 105 31.73 -10.58 -5.19
N ARG A 106 31.69 -11.22 -6.37
CA ARG A 106 32.44 -10.78 -7.54
C ARG A 106 32.05 -9.38 -7.99
N LEU A 107 30.75 -9.08 -8.10
CA LEU A 107 30.27 -7.74 -8.45
C LEU A 107 30.72 -6.68 -7.45
N MET A 108 30.76 -7.03 -6.16
CA MET A 108 31.27 -6.12 -5.12
C MET A 108 32.78 -5.88 -5.29
N ASN A 109 33.56 -6.93 -5.47
CA ASN A 109 35.02 -6.84 -5.64
C ASN A 109 35.40 -6.06 -6.91
N ASP A 110 34.62 -6.22 -7.98
CA ASP A 110 34.79 -5.49 -9.24
C ASP A 110 34.32 -4.02 -9.15
N GLY A 111 33.81 -3.56 -7.99
CA GLY A 111 33.27 -2.22 -7.79
C GLY A 111 31.95 -1.94 -8.53
N LYS A 112 31.34 -3.00 -9.07
CA LYS A 112 30.09 -2.98 -9.85
C LYS A 112 28.85 -2.95 -8.95
N LEU A 113 28.95 -3.45 -7.72
CA LEU A 113 27.91 -3.39 -6.70
C LEU A 113 28.48 -2.75 -5.44
N VAL A 114 27.91 -1.63 -5.01
CA VAL A 114 28.38 -0.87 -3.84
C VAL A 114 27.23 -0.68 -2.86
N PHE A 115 27.46 -1.08 -1.61
CA PHE A 115 26.55 -0.82 -0.49
C PHE A 115 26.98 0.44 0.24
N VAL A 116 26.05 1.36 0.45
CA VAL A 116 26.34 2.68 1.01
C VAL A 116 25.27 3.08 2.02
N ASP A 117 25.63 3.95 2.94
CA ASP A 117 24.68 4.67 3.79
C ASP A 117 24.24 5.98 3.12
N THR A 118 23.32 6.69 3.76
CA THR A 118 22.82 7.98 3.27
C THR A 118 23.91 9.05 3.21
N HIS A 119 24.93 8.99 4.07
CA HIS A 119 25.99 9.99 4.17
C HIS A 119 27.00 9.89 3.04
N TYR A 120 27.24 8.68 2.52
CA TYR A 120 28.12 8.44 1.38
C TYR A 120 27.73 9.24 0.13
N LEU A 121 26.44 9.56 0.00
CA LEU A 121 25.87 10.26 -1.14
C LEU A 121 26.24 11.76 -1.11
N LYS A 122 26.57 12.30 0.06
CA LYS A 122 26.89 13.72 0.24
C LYS A 122 28.17 14.10 -0.49
N GLY A 123 28.08 15.14 -1.32
CA GLY A 123 29.23 15.68 -2.05
C GLY A 123 29.69 14.86 -3.25
N ARG A 124 28.96 13.79 -3.63
CA ARG A 124 29.29 12.96 -4.80
C ARG A 124 28.32 13.20 -5.95
N THR A 125 28.75 12.86 -7.15
CA THR A 125 27.89 12.78 -8.33
C THR A 125 27.92 11.34 -8.83
N PHE A 126 26.76 10.81 -9.18
CA PHE A 126 26.61 9.43 -9.67
C PHE A 126 26.35 9.45 -11.17
N ASP A 127 27.41 9.45 -11.96
CA ASP A 127 27.34 9.24 -13.41
C ASP A 127 27.44 7.76 -13.77
N ASP A 128 26.85 7.34 -14.89
CA ASP A 128 26.83 5.95 -15.37
C ASP A 128 26.38 4.92 -14.32
N SER A 129 25.46 5.29 -13.44
CA SER A 129 25.14 4.55 -12.23
C SER A 129 23.65 4.28 -12.10
N LEU A 130 23.31 3.09 -11.61
CA LEU A 130 21.99 2.85 -11.06
C LEU A 130 22.06 3.06 -9.54
N VAL A 131 21.26 3.98 -9.01
CA VAL A 131 21.13 4.21 -7.57
C VAL A 131 19.81 3.63 -7.12
N PHE A 132 19.84 2.67 -6.20
CA PHE A 132 18.67 2.09 -5.57
C PHE A 132 18.62 2.49 -4.10
N ILE A 133 17.62 3.29 -3.72
CA ILE A 133 17.33 3.64 -2.33
C ILE A 133 16.20 2.73 -1.85
N ASP A 134 16.51 1.88 -0.89
CA ASP A 134 15.54 0.98 -0.28
C ASP A 134 15.10 1.50 1.08
N ASP A 135 13.90 1.13 1.52
CA ASP A 135 13.28 1.62 2.76
C ASP A 135 13.38 3.16 2.94
N ALA A 136 13.07 3.91 1.88
CA ALA A 136 13.19 5.36 1.89
C ALA A 136 12.33 6.05 2.97
N GLN A 137 11.30 5.38 3.50
CA GLN A 137 10.53 5.85 4.65
C GLN A 137 11.35 6.01 5.94
N SER A 138 12.52 5.36 6.01
CA SER A 138 13.46 5.44 7.14
C SER A 138 14.51 6.55 6.97
N ILE A 139 14.48 7.29 5.86
CA ILE A 139 15.43 8.37 5.56
C ILE A 139 14.73 9.71 5.77
N LYS A 140 15.48 10.68 6.31
CA LYS A 140 15.00 12.06 6.43
C LYS A 140 14.79 12.68 5.05
N ILE A 141 13.75 13.50 4.90
CA ILE A 141 13.40 14.09 3.60
C ILE A 141 14.53 14.95 3.02
N GLU A 142 15.26 15.67 3.87
CA GLU A 142 16.38 16.50 3.47
C GLU A 142 17.50 15.64 2.85
N SER A 143 17.77 14.49 3.45
CA SER A 143 18.74 13.53 2.93
C SER A 143 18.30 12.96 1.58
N LEU A 144 17.02 12.59 1.42
CA LEU A 144 16.49 12.10 0.14
C LEU A 144 16.62 13.14 -0.98
N ILE A 145 16.28 14.41 -0.68
CA ILE A 145 16.43 15.52 -1.64
C ILE A 145 17.89 15.68 -2.05
N GLU A 146 18.84 15.60 -1.11
CA GLU A 146 20.27 15.64 -1.44
C GLU A 146 20.65 14.54 -2.43
N VAL A 147 20.12 13.31 -2.27
CA VAL A 147 20.40 12.21 -3.21
C VAL A 147 19.89 12.51 -4.62
N PHE A 148 18.66 13.05 -4.73
CA PHE A 148 18.06 13.36 -6.04
C PHE A 148 18.91 14.35 -6.82
N LEU A 149 19.51 15.32 -6.13
CA LEU A 149 20.42 16.30 -6.72
C LEU A 149 21.79 15.73 -7.11
N ARG A 150 22.12 14.49 -6.75
CA ARG A 150 23.41 13.84 -7.06
C ARG A 150 23.33 12.86 -8.23
N VAL A 151 22.15 12.53 -8.72
CA VAL A 151 21.99 11.63 -9.88
C VAL A 151 22.50 12.35 -11.13
N GLY A 152 23.55 11.79 -11.74
CA GLY A 152 24.27 12.39 -12.86
C GLY A 152 23.79 11.88 -14.22
N ARG A 153 24.67 12.00 -15.22
CA ARG A 153 24.40 11.57 -16.59
C ARG A 153 24.33 10.06 -16.70
N ASN A 154 23.54 9.58 -17.66
CA ASN A 154 23.39 8.15 -17.96
C ASN A 154 23.14 7.31 -16.69
N SER A 155 22.31 7.85 -15.79
CA SER A 155 22.06 7.26 -14.49
C SER A 155 20.58 7.12 -14.25
N ARG A 156 20.24 6.21 -13.35
CA ARG A 156 18.85 5.93 -13.01
C ARG A 156 18.69 5.82 -11.51
N LEU A 157 17.62 6.41 -11.01
CA LEU A 157 17.26 6.37 -9.60
C LEU A 157 16.03 5.48 -9.40
N ILE A 158 16.13 4.52 -8.49
CA ILE A 158 15.01 3.73 -8.01
C ILE A 158 14.85 4.01 -6.53
N VAL A 159 13.64 4.38 -6.10
CA VAL A 159 13.33 4.67 -4.71
C VAL A 159 12.18 3.77 -4.26
N ALA A 160 12.42 2.90 -3.28
CA ALA A 160 11.41 2.02 -2.72
C ALA A 160 11.01 2.46 -1.31
N ALA A 161 9.69 2.47 -1.04
CA ALA A 161 9.17 2.80 0.29
C ALA A 161 7.88 2.04 0.65
N ASP A 162 7.55 1.99 1.94
CA ASP A 162 6.32 1.39 2.48
C ASP A 162 5.40 2.46 3.12
N PRO A 163 4.43 3.02 2.37
CA PRO A 163 3.53 4.06 2.88
C PRO A 163 2.46 3.51 3.84
N ILE A 164 2.10 2.23 3.72
CA ILE A 164 0.96 1.66 4.46
C ILE A 164 1.30 1.55 5.94
N PHE A 165 2.47 0.98 6.30
CA PHE A 165 2.83 0.87 7.71
C PHE A 165 3.18 2.21 8.37
N GLN A 166 3.62 3.21 7.60
CA GLN A 166 3.90 4.54 8.13
C GLN A 166 2.60 5.28 8.46
N SER A 167 1.66 5.35 7.52
CA SER A 167 0.34 5.97 7.74
C SER A 167 -0.44 5.31 8.89
N LEU A 168 -0.29 3.99 9.08
CA LEU A 168 -0.91 3.27 10.18
C LEU A 168 -0.28 3.54 11.56
N ARG A 169 0.98 3.99 11.63
CA ARG A 169 1.70 4.30 12.88
C ARG A 169 1.65 5.79 13.24
N SER A 170 1.66 6.66 12.24
CA SER A 170 1.77 8.12 12.43
C SER A 170 0.38 8.76 12.52
N ARG A 171 -0.14 8.91 13.74
CA ARG A 171 -1.37 9.70 13.99
C ARG A 171 -1.07 11.21 13.92
N GLY A 172 -0.78 11.74 12.73
CA GLY A 172 -0.79 13.18 12.46
C GLY A 172 0.54 13.85 12.08
N ASP A 173 1.66 13.15 12.01
CA ASP A 173 2.89 13.69 11.41
C ASP A 173 2.79 13.74 9.88
N GLN A 174 3.47 14.71 9.26
CA GLN A 174 3.53 14.80 7.79
C GLN A 174 4.12 13.51 7.22
N ASP A 175 3.31 12.79 6.44
CA ASP A 175 3.71 11.54 5.81
C ASP A 175 4.74 11.83 4.71
N THR A 176 6.02 11.71 5.07
CA THR A 176 7.17 11.97 4.19
C THR A 176 7.13 11.07 2.95
N THR A 177 6.65 9.84 3.10
CA THR A 177 6.53 8.89 2.00
C THR A 177 5.46 9.33 0.99
N SER A 178 4.33 9.85 1.48
CA SER A 178 3.28 10.42 0.63
C SER A 178 3.77 11.63 -0.15
N LEU A 179 4.47 12.56 0.52
CA LEU A 179 5.03 13.74 -0.15
C LEU A 179 6.03 13.33 -1.23
N LEU A 180 6.94 12.42 -0.90
CA LEU A 180 7.90 11.88 -1.85
C LEU A 180 7.20 11.27 -3.07
N ARG A 181 6.17 10.44 -2.83
CA ARG A 181 5.38 9.82 -3.89
C ARG A 181 4.74 10.87 -4.80
N ASP A 182 4.14 11.90 -4.23
CA ASP A 182 3.44 12.94 -5.00
C ASP A 182 4.41 13.82 -5.81
N VAL A 183 5.59 14.11 -5.26
CA VAL A 183 6.67 14.80 -5.99
C VAL A 183 7.12 13.95 -7.19
N LEU A 184 7.40 12.66 -6.98
CA LEU A 184 7.79 11.76 -8.06
C LEU A 184 6.68 11.55 -9.09
N ALA A 185 5.42 11.51 -8.69
CA ALA A 185 4.29 11.36 -9.61
C ALA A 185 4.09 12.59 -10.51
N SER A 186 4.62 13.75 -10.11
CA SER A 186 4.51 15.01 -10.86
C SER A 186 5.71 15.27 -11.78
N GLU A 187 6.74 14.41 -11.74
CA GLU A 187 7.95 14.54 -12.54
C GLU A 187 7.81 13.81 -13.89
N SER A 188 8.14 14.51 -14.98
CA SER A 188 7.96 14.07 -16.36
C SER A 188 8.71 12.80 -16.73
N LYS A 189 9.93 12.62 -16.20
CA LYS A 189 10.77 11.43 -16.43
C LYS A 189 10.73 10.44 -15.27
N ALA A 190 9.75 10.59 -14.39
CA ALA A 190 9.54 9.68 -13.29
C ALA A 190 8.31 8.79 -13.52
N LYS A 191 8.37 7.57 -13.00
CA LYS A 191 7.20 6.69 -12.92
C LYS A 191 7.03 6.18 -11.51
N VAL A 192 5.83 6.39 -10.97
CA VAL A 192 5.40 5.82 -9.69
C VAL A 192 4.64 4.53 -9.96
N VAL A 193 5.04 3.47 -9.27
CA VAL A 193 4.37 2.17 -9.21
C VAL A 193 3.92 1.95 -7.77
N ASP A 194 2.60 1.86 -7.58
CA ASP A 194 1.98 1.54 -6.29
C ASP A 194 1.58 0.07 -6.26
N LEU A 195 2.18 -0.66 -5.33
CA LEU A 195 1.84 -2.03 -4.99
C LEU A 195 0.93 -2.03 -3.76
N GLY A 196 -0.18 -2.75 -3.86
CA GLY A 196 -1.16 -2.88 -2.79
C GLY A 196 -0.94 -4.11 -1.92
N VAL A 197 -1.93 -4.41 -1.08
CA VAL A 197 -1.96 -5.60 -0.23
C VAL A 197 -2.11 -6.87 -1.08
N LYS A 198 -2.76 -6.76 -2.24
CA LYS A 198 -2.94 -7.89 -3.18
C LYS A 198 -1.64 -8.31 -3.86
N ASP A 199 -0.64 -7.43 -3.90
CA ASP A 199 0.69 -7.72 -4.46
C ASP A 199 1.61 -8.49 -3.48
N ILE A 200 1.18 -8.70 -2.23
CA ILE A 200 1.94 -9.48 -1.24
C ILE A 200 1.84 -10.97 -1.54
N VAL A 201 2.94 -11.56 -2.01
CA VAL A 201 3.03 -12.99 -2.32
C VAL A 201 3.48 -13.81 -1.11
N ARG A 202 4.28 -13.23 -0.21
CA ARG A 202 4.82 -13.95 0.96
C ARG A 202 3.72 -14.19 2.00
N ALA A 203 3.35 -15.45 2.23
CA ALA A 203 2.28 -15.84 3.17
C ALA A 203 2.48 -15.26 4.60
N GLY A 204 3.72 -15.25 5.09
CA GLY A 204 4.07 -14.65 6.38
C GLY A 204 3.80 -13.14 6.45
N ALA A 205 4.15 -12.40 5.39
CA ALA A 205 3.90 -10.95 5.31
C ALA A 205 2.40 -10.66 5.21
N LYS A 206 1.65 -11.45 4.44
CA LYS A 206 0.19 -11.35 4.34
C LYS A 206 -0.51 -11.60 5.68
N ARG A 207 0.01 -12.53 6.49
CA ARG A 207 -0.47 -12.73 7.87
C ARG A 207 -0.09 -11.56 8.76
N GLY A 208 1.14 -11.06 8.66
CA GLY A 208 1.63 -9.92 9.43
C GLY A 208 0.79 -8.66 9.23
N ILE A 209 0.49 -8.27 7.98
CA ILE A 209 -0.33 -7.09 7.70
C ILE A 209 -1.76 -7.24 8.23
N LYS A 210 -2.34 -8.43 8.13
CA LYS A 210 -3.66 -8.70 8.72
C LYS A 210 -3.65 -8.51 10.24
N LEU A 211 -2.63 -9.06 10.92
CA LEU A 211 -2.47 -8.90 12.37
C LEU A 211 -2.27 -7.43 12.77
N ALA A 212 -1.49 -6.68 11.99
CA ALA A 212 -1.26 -5.26 12.23
C ALA A 212 -2.57 -4.45 12.11
N ILE A 213 -3.36 -4.68 11.06
CA ILE A 213 -4.66 -4.02 10.88
C ILE A 213 -5.63 -4.38 12.01
N GLU A 214 -5.68 -5.66 12.40
CA GLU A 214 -6.51 -6.12 13.53
C GLU A 214 -6.11 -5.42 14.83
N TYR A 215 -4.81 -5.36 15.12
CA TYR A 215 -4.29 -4.66 16.30
C TYR A 215 -4.70 -3.19 16.30
N LEU A 216 -4.53 -2.47 15.19
CA LEU A 216 -4.86 -1.05 15.08
C LEU A 216 -6.35 -0.78 15.30
N MET A 217 -7.22 -1.61 14.72
CA MET A 217 -8.67 -1.51 14.93
C MET A 217 -9.07 -1.78 16.39
N ARG A 218 -8.43 -2.75 17.04
CA ARG A 218 -8.65 -3.07 18.47
C ARG A 218 -8.13 -1.98 19.40
N SER A 219 -7.02 -1.34 19.04
CA SER A 219 -6.39 -0.26 19.80
C SER A 219 -7.03 1.10 19.58
N ARG A 220 -8.12 1.19 18.82
CA ARG A 220 -8.88 2.44 18.66
C ARG A 220 -9.58 2.78 19.96
N THR A 221 -9.51 4.05 20.36
CA THR A 221 -10.31 4.58 21.47
C THR A 221 -11.77 4.65 21.03
N LEU A 222 -12.62 3.89 21.72
CA LEU A 222 -14.08 3.92 21.50
C LEU A 222 -14.69 5.09 22.26
N THR A 223 -15.70 5.71 21.66
CA THR A 223 -16.58 6.68 22.34
C THR A 223 -17.48 5.96 23.36
N GLU A 224 -18.03 6.68 24.33
CA GLU A 224 -18.98 6.10 25.31
C GLU A 224 -20.19 5.43 24.64
N SER A 225 -20.67 6.01 23.54
CA SER A 225 -21.78 5.43 22.76
C SER A 225 -21.37 4.13 22.08
N GLU A 226 -20.17 4.07 21.48
CA GLU A 226 -19.60 2.83 20.94
C GLU A 226 -19.37 1.78 22.04
N VAL A 227 -18.95 2.15 23.25
CA VAL A 227 -18.81 1.19 24.36
C VAL A 227 -20.15 0.54 24.69
N LYS A 228 -21.22 1.33 24.83
CA LYS A 228 -22.59 0.82 25.08
C LYS A 228 -23.08 -0.08 23.95
N SER A 229 -22.87 0.34 22.70
CA SER A 229 -23.19 -0.47 21.53
C SER A 229 -22.43 -1.81 21.53
N LEU A 230 -21.19 -1.84 22.01
CA LEU A 230 -20.38 -3.06 22.08
C LEU A 230 -20.88 -4.00 23.18
N GLU A 231 -21.34 -3.46 24.31
CA GLU A 231 -21.96 -4.22 25.39
C GLU A 231 -23.24 -4.93 24.93
N SER A 232 -24.11 -4.23 24.19
CA SER A 232 -25.31 -4.82 23.56
C SER A 232 -24.94 -5.96 22.61
N VAL A 233 -23.93 -5.74 21.74
CA VAL A 233 -23.43 -6.78 20.83
C VAL A 233 -22.95 -8.01 21.60
N ARG A 234 -22.21 -7.83 22.69
CA ARG A 234 -21.71 -8.93 23.53
C ARG A 234 -22.83 -9.65 24.27
N ALA A 235 -23.89 -8.96 24.66
CA ALA A 235 -25.05 -9.57 25.29
C ALA A 235 -25.82 -10.50 24.33
N HIS A 236 -25.97 -10.10 23.07
CA HIS A 236 -26.71 -10.87 22.06
C HIS A 236 -25.86 -11.89 21.27
N ALA A 237 -24.55 -11.68 21.18
CA ALA A 237 -23.61 -12.56 20.47
C ALA A 237 -22.30 -12.79 21.26
N PRO A 238 -22.36 -13.46 22.42
CA PRO A 238 -21.22 -13.59 23.35
C PRO A 238 -20.04 -14.42 22.79
N ASP A 239 -20.29 -15.28 21.80
CA ASP A 239 -19.29 -16.14 21.14
C ASP A 239 -18.70 -15.54 19.85
N ALA A 240 -19.12 -14.32 19.48
CA ALA A 240 -18.56 -13.56 18.37
C ALA A 240 -17.34 -12.73 18.85
N ASP A 241 -16.21 -12.89 18.19
CA ASP A 241 -15.01 -12.07 18.46
C ASP A 241 -15.12 -10.77 17.65
N ILE A 242 -15.37 -9.68 18.36
CA ILE A 242 -15.51 -8.34 17.77
C ILE A 242 -14.16 -7.63 17.82
N VAL A 243 -13.69 -7.20 16.66
CA VAL A 243 -12.44 -6.42 16.52
C VAL A 243 -12.68 -4.99 16.96
N THR A 244 -13.70 -4.33 16.42
CA THR A 244 -14.07 -2.94 16.74
C THR A 244 -15.48 -2.64 16.23
N ILE A 245 -16.07 -1.52 16.67
CA ILE A 245 -17.37 -1.05 16.18
C ILE A 245 -17.38 0.46 15.96
N VAL A 246 -17.92 0.93 14.84
CA VAL A 246 -17.90 2.35 14.47
C VAL A 246 -19.32 2.89 14.37
N GLU A 247 -19.60 3.94 15.14
CA GLU A 247 -20.82 4.72 14.97
C GLU A 247 -20.66 5.82 13.94
N LEU A 248 -21.72 6.01 13.14
CA LEU A 248 -21.69 6.81 11.92
C LEU A 248 -22.79 7.89 11.90
N ASP A 249 -23.62 7.98 12.94
CA ASP A 249 -24.77 8.89 13.02
C ASP A 249 -24.37 10.36 12.83
N ASP A 250 -23.23 10.78 13.39
CA ASP A 250 -22.67 12.13 13.25
C ASP A 250 -22.21 12.41 11.80
N ILE A 251 -21.57 11.43 11.16
CA ILE A 251 -21.10 11.53 9.78
C ILE A 251 -22.28 11.54 8.80
N ILE A 252 -23.31 10.73 9.06
CA ILE A 252 -24.57 10.68 8.29
C ILE A 252 -25.25 12.04 8.32
N LYS A 253 -25.42 12.63 9.50
CA LYS A 253 -26.01 13.97 9.68
C LYS A 253 -25.19 15.03 8.97
N LYS A 254 -23.86 15.01 9.12
CA LYS A 254 -22.94 15.98 8.51
C LYS A 254 -23.04 16.04 6.99
N TYR A 255 -23.31 14.91 6.33
CA TYR A 255 -23.43 14.83 4.87
C TYR A 255 -24.87 14.66 4.38
N GLU A 256 -25.85 14.88 5.27
CA GLU A 256 -27.29 14.87 4.98
C GLU A 256 -27.72 13.60 4.23
N LEU A 257 -27.20 12.45 4.64
CA LEU A 257 -27.50 11.18 3.97
C LEU A 257 -28.90 10.71 4.39
N SER A 258 -29.80 10.61 3.41
CA SER A 258 -31.19 10.17 3.60
C SER A 258 -31.45 8.71 3.20
N SER A 259 -30.41 7.98 2.76
CA SER A 259 -30.57 6.60 2.30
C SER A 259 -30.76 5.65 3.48
N GLU A 260 -31.86 4.89 3.45
CA GLU A 260 -32.11 3.81 4.42
C GLU A 260 -30.99 2.78 4.43
N HIS A 261 -30.20 2.63 3.37
CA HIS A 261 -29.20 1.55 3.28
C HIS A 261 -27.93 1.81 4.10
N VAL A 262 -27.71 3.03 4.59
CA VAL A 262 -26.51 3.41 5.33
C VAL A 262 -26.61 2.92 6.78
N PRO A 263 -25.62 2.16 7.30
CA PRO A 263 -25.62 1.77 8.71
C PRO A 263 -25.34 2.96 9.62
N SER A 264 -26.09 3.05 10.72
CA SER A 264 -25.73 3.87 11.89
C SER A 264 -24.58 3.26 12.68
N LEU A 265 -24.46 1.93 12.68
CA LEU A 265 -23.41 1.17 13.36
C LEU A 265 -22.78 0.15 12.42
N LEU A 266 -21.46 0.22 12.24
CA LEU A 266 -20.68 -0.82 11.57
C LEU A 266 -19.94 -1.67 12.62
N ILE A 267 -20.15 -2.97 12.60
CA ILE A 267 -19.45 -3.94 13.45
C ILE A 267 -18.40 -4.67 12.63
N VAL A 268 -17.15 -4.68 13.09
CA VAL A 268 -16.09 -5.48 12.48
C VAL A 268 -15.86 -6.72 13.32
N ALA A 269 -16.27 -7.87 12.80
CA ALA A 269 -16.02 -9.18 13.39
C ALA A 269 -14.67 -9.73 12.92
N LYS A 270 -14.01 -10.52 13.76
CA LYS A 270 -12.82 -11.27 13.37
C LYS A 270 -13.16 -12.30 12.29
N GLN A 271 -12.18 -12.61 11.44
CA GLN A 271 -12.35 -13.67 10.45
C GLN A 271 -12.78 -15.00 11.08
N GLY A 272 -13.86 -15.58 10.57
CA GLY A 272 -14.55 -16.76 11.07
C GLY A 272 -15.71 -16.47 12.06
N HIS A 273 -15.90 -15.23 12.51
CA HIS A 273 -16.87 -14.90 13.56
C HIS A 273 -18.12 -14.15 13.07
N LEU A 274 -18.18 -13.73 11.80
CA LEU A 274 -19.34 -13.01 11.27
C LEU A 274 -20.64 -13.82 11.41
N GLY A 275 -20.61 -15.13 11.14
CA GLY A 275 -21.78 -15.99 11.30
C GLY A 275 -22.30 -16.06 12.75
N ARG A 276 -21.41 -15.99 13.74
CA ARG A 276 -21.77 -15.99 15.18
C ARG A 276 -22.41 -14.67 15.60
N LEU A 277 -21.94 -13.56 15.02
CA LEU A 277 -22.55 -12.25 15.22
C LEU A 277 -23.94 -12.15 14.58
N VAL A 278 -24.10 -12.68 13.36
CA VAL A 278 -25.36 -12.62 12.62
C VAL A 278 -26.40 -13.56 13.22
N GLY A 279 -26.02 -14.77 13.64
CA GLY A 279 -26.95 -15.79 14.09
C GLY A 279 -27.73 -16.45 12.95
N LYS A 280 -28.52 -17.48 13.24
CA LYS A 280 -29.30 -18.17 12.21
C LYS A 280 -30.37 -17.22 11.68
N GLY A 281 -30.40 -17.01 10.36
CA GLY A 281 -31.38 -16.10 9.74
C GLY A 281 -31.27 -14.63 10.19
N GLY A 282 -30.17 -14.21 10.82
CA GLY A 282 -29.99 -12.84 11.30
C GLY A 282 -30.56 -12.56 12.69
N GLU A 283 -31.01 -13.58 13.43
CA GLU A 283 -31.69 -13.40 14.72
C GLU A 283 -30.91 -12.54 15.72
N ARG A 284 -29.58 -12.70 15.79
CA ARG A 284 -28.72 -12.02 16.79
C ARG A 284 -28.44 -10.58 16.39
N ILE A 285 -28.09 -10.34 15.12
CA ILE A 285 -27.87 -8.98 14.63
C ILE A 285 -29.16 -8.17 14.67
N ASN A 286 -30.32 -8.77 14.38
CA ASN A 286 -31.62 -8.11 14.51
C ASN A 286 -31.97 -7.78 15.96
N ALA A 287 -31.57 -8.62 16.93
CA ALA A 287 -31.73 -8.32 18.35
C ALA A 287 -30.90 -7.10 18.77
N VAL A 288 -29.65 -7.00 18.32
CA VAL A 288 -28.80 -5.82 18.52
C VAL A 288 -29.40 -4.58 17.88
N GLU A 289 -29.90 -4.67 16.64
CA GLU A 289 -30.57 -3.55 15.95
C GLU A 289 -31.76 -3.03 16.77
N LYS A 290 -32.57 -3.95 17.33
CA LYS A 290 -33.74 -3.63 18.15
C LYS A 290 -33.36 -2.99 19.49
N ASP A 291 -32.37 -3.54 20.18
CA ASP A 291 -31.90 -3.04 21.48
C ASP A 291 -31.32 -1.64 21.37
N LEU A 292 -30.51 -1.39 20.34
CA LEU A 292 -29.86 -0.10 20.12
C LEU A 292 -30.75 0.91 19.39
N ASN A 293 -31.86 0.47 18.78
CA ASN A 293 -32.66 1.25 17.83
C ASN A 293 -31.78 1.89 16.73
N LYS A 294 -30.84 1.10 16.20
CA LYS A 294 -29.87 1.52 15.18
C LYS A 294 -29.87 0.52 14.03
N LYS A 295 -29.61 1.03 12.82
CA LYS A 295 -29.31 0.16 11.67
C LYS A 295 -27.89 -0.36 11.75
N VAL A 296 -27.73 -1.67 11.79
CA VAL A 296 -26.45 -2.34 11.98
C VAL A 296 -26.02 -3.02 10.69
N ARG A 297 -24.73 -2.88 10.38
CA ARG A 297 -24.05 -3.71 9.37
C ARG A 297 -22.86 -4.36 10.03
N ALA A 298 -22.56 -5.57 9.60
CA ALA A 298 -21.41 -6.32 10.07
C ALA A 298 -20.53 -6.70 8.88
N VAL A 299 -19.22 -6.60 9.08
CA VAL A 299 -18.20 -7.02 8.13
C VAL A 299 -17.18 -7.90 8.83
N GLU A 300 -16.59 -8.80 8.06
CA GLU A 300 -15.50 -9.64 8.53
C GLU A 300 -14.15 -9.00 8.22
N LEU A 301 -13.24 -8.98 9.19
CA LEU A 301 -11.89 -8.48 8.99
C LEU A 301 -11.07 -9.45 8.12
N THR A 302 -11.06 -9.15 6.83
CA THR A 302 -10.21 -9.79 5.82
C THR A 302 -9.34 -8.73 5.12
N LEU A 303 -8.47 -9.16 4.21
CA LEU A 303 -7.72 -8.25 3.33
C LEU A 303 -8.50 -7.90 2.05
N ASP A 304 -9.75 -8.35 1.90
CA ASP A 304 -10.67 -7.89 0.86
C ASP A 304 -11.48 -6.68 1.38
N PHE A 305 -10.99 -5.48 1.06
CA PHE A 305 -11.62 -4.25 1.49
C PHE A 305 -12.93 -3.93 0.74
N THR A 306 -13.28 -4.69 -0.30
CA THR A 306 -14.54 -4.53 -1.03
C THR A 306 -15.75 -4.71 -0.11
N GLN A 307 -15.65 -5.58 0.90
CA GLN A 307 -16.73 -5.81 1.86
C GLN A 307 -17.04 -4.58 2.71
N PHE A 308 -16.03 -3.75 3.02
CA PHE A 308 -16.23 -2.50 3.75
C PHE A 308 -16.98 -1.48 2.89
N ILE A 309 -16.60 -1.35 1.61
CA ILE A 309 -17.31 -0.49 0.65
C ILE A 309 -18.76 -0.97 0.50
N ARG A 310 -18.99 -2.28 0.36
CA ARG A 310 -20.34 -2.85 0.28
C ARG A 310 -21.19 -2.56 1.52
N ALA A 311 -20.61 -2.64 2.71
CA ALA A 311 -21.33 -2.43 3.96
C ALA A 311 -21.65 -0.97 4.24
N LEU A 312 -20.78 -0.05 3.81
CA LEU A 312 -20.90 1.38 4.07
C LEU A 312 -21.63 2.15 2.97
N HIS A 313 -21.46 1.77 1.69
CA HIS A 313 -21.89 2.60 0.57
C HIS A 313 -23.43 2.82 0.56
N PRO A 314 -23.94 4.07 0.45
CA PRO A 314 -25.37 4.37 0.53
C PRO A 314 -26.26 3.75 -0.56
N ILE A 315 -25.66 3.36 -1.69
CA ILE A 315 -26.35 2.65 -2.78
C ILE A 315 -25.95 1.18 -2.80
N SER A 316 -26.92 0.30 -2.60
CA SER A 316 -26.74 -1.14 -2.39
C SER A 316 -26.27 -1.94 -3.63
N TRP A 317 -26.43 -1.41 -4.84
CA TRP A 317 -26.00 -2.11 -6.07
C TRP A 317 -24.67 -1.61 -6.63
N VAL A 318 -24.23 -0.40 -6.25
CA VAL A 318 -23.06 0.27 -6.84
C VAL A 318 -21.76 -0.50 -6.59
N TRP A 319 -21.63 -1.16 -5.43
CA TRP A 319 -20.45 -1.98 -5.13
C TRP A 319 -20.23 -3.11 -6.14
N LYS A 320 -21.26 -3.57 -6.87
CA LYS A 320 -21.13 -4.61 -7.91
C LYS A 320 -20.30 -4.15 -9.11
N LYS A 321 -20.13 -2.83 -9.27
CA LYS A 321 -19.36 -2.20 -10.33
C LYS A 321 -17.96 -1.79 -9.87
N VAL A 322 -17.67 -1.95 -8.58
CA VAL A 322 -16.31 -1.85 -8.05
C VAL A 322 -15.51 -3.03 -8.60
N LYS A 323 -14.41 -2.74 -9.29
CA LYS A 323 -13.54 -3.77 -9.88
C LYS A 323 -12.43 -4.16 -8.93
N ASP A 324 -11.95 -3.21 -8.15
CA ASP A 324 -10.82 -3.41 -7.25
C ASP A 324 -10.88 -2.42 -6.08
N VAL A 325 -10.51 -2.89 -4.90
CA VAL A 325 -10.28 -2.08 -3.71
C VAL A 325 -8.98 -2.54 -3.10
N ASP A 326 -7.98 -1.67 -3.10
CA ASP A 326 -6.67 -1.92 -2.52
C ASP A 326 -5.98 -0.60 -2.15
N PHE A 327 -4.89 -0.70 -1.40
CA PHE A 327 -4.06 0.44 -1.07
C PHE A 327 -3.27 0.94 -2.28
N VAL A 328 -3.28 2.25 -2.48
CA VAL A 328 -2.44 2.98 -3.45
C VAL A 328 -1.89 4.18 -2.70
N GLY A 329 -0.57 4.22 -2.51
CA GLY A 329 0.05 5.12 -1.53
C GLY A 329 -0.56 4.95 -0.14
N THR A 330 -1.07 6.04 0.43
CA THR A 330 -1.68 6.10 1.77
C THR A 330 -3.20 6.09 1.78
N TYR A 331 -3.81 5.82 0.63
CA TYR A 331 -5.26 5.80 0.48
C TYR A 331 -5.75 4.39 0.16
N LEU A 332 -6.90 4.04 0.72
CA LEU A 332 -7.67 2.93 0.20
C LEU A 332 -8.36 3.39 -1.09
N THR A 333 -7.94 2.84 -2.21
CA THR A 333 -8.41 3.25 -3.53
C THR A 333 -9.45 2.29 -4.06
N VAL A 334 -10.60 2.84 -4.44
CA VAL A 334 -11.69 2.13 -5.08
C VAL A 334 -11.60 2.37 -6.58
N LYS A 335 -11.24 1.33 -7.35
CA LYS A 335 -11.32 1.36 -8.82
C LYS A 335 -12.72 0.95 -9.24
N ILE A 336 -13.41 1.85 -9.92
CA ILE A 336 -14.81 1.66 -10.29
C ILE A 336 -15.04 2.00 -11.76
N SER A 337 -15.96 1.29 -12.40
CA SER A 337 -16.36 1.60 -13.78
C SER A 337 -16.87 3.04 -13.92
N SER A 338 -16.39 3.73 -14.96
CA SER A 338 -16.69 5.14 -15.20
C SER A 338 -18.18 5.44 -15.38
N ASP A 339 -18.97 4.46 -15.86
CA ASP A 339 -20.43 4.56 -16.07
C ASP A 339 -21.21 4.83 -14.77
N VAL A 340 -20.64 4.48 -13.61
CA VAL A 340 -21.31 4.61 -12.31
C VAL A 340 -20.59 5.57 -11.35
N LEU A 341 -19.62 6.34 -11.85
CA LEU A 341 -18.87 7.28 -11.03
C LEU A 341 -19.80 8.30 -10.34
N GLY A 342 -20.76 8.89 -11.06
CA GLY A 342 -21.73 9.83 -10.49
C GLY A 342 -22.52 9.24 -9.32
N PRO A 343 -23.23 8.12 -9.50
CA PRO A 343 -23.91 7.41 -8.42
C PRO A 343 -23.00 7.02 -7.25
N PHE A 344 -21.74 6.65 -7.50
CA PHE A 344 -20.78 6.32 -6.44
C PHE A 344 -20.38 7.54 -5.61
N MET A 345 -20.15 8.68 -6.28
CA MET A 345 -19.71 9.91 -5.62
C MET A 345 -20.84 10.54 -4.80
N GLY A 346 -22.09 10.39 -5.25
CA GLY A 346 -23.26 11.05 -4.65
C GLY A 346 -23.29 12.55 -4.95
N GLN A 347 -24.41 13.21 -4.62
CA GLN A 347 -24.56 14.64 -4.86
C GLN A 347 -23.48 15.46 -4.15
N LYS A 348 -22.82 16.35 -4.90
CA LYS A 348 -21.67 17.14 -4.43
C LYS A 348 -20.55 16.29 -3.83
N GLY A 349 -20.46 14.98 -4.08
CA GLY A 349 -19.46 14.09 -3.45
C GLY A 349 -19.81 13.64 -2.02
N SER A 350 -21.07 13.68 -1.60
CA SER A 350 -21.48 13.33 -0.24
C SER A 350 -21.12 11.89 0.15
N TYR A 351 -21.28 10.93 -0.76
CA TYR A 351 -21.07 9.51 -0.46
C TYR A 351 -19.58 9.17 -0.33
N ILE A 352 -18.73 9.71 -1.20
CA ILE A 352 -17.28 9.52 -1.08
C ILE A 352 -16.73 10.19 0.19
N ARG A 353 -17.23 11.38 0.56
CA ARG A 353 -16.82 12.03 1.81
C ARG A 353 -17.25 11.25 3.04
N TYR A 354 -18.45 10.67 3.01
CA TYR A 354 -18.91 9.76 4.05
C TYR A 354 -18.01 8.53 4.17
N LEU A 355 -17.70 7.86 3.04
CA LEU A 355 -16.79 6.71 3.03
C LEU A 355 -15.40 7.07 3.55
N ASP A 356 -14.84 8.20 3.12
CA ASP A 356 -13.54 8.69 3.58
C ASP A 356 -13.55 8.92 5.11
N ASN A 357 -14.57 9.58 5.66
CA ASN A 357 -14.65 9.81 7.11
C ASN A 357 -14.86 8.50 7.89
N ALA A 358 -15.70 7.60 7.39
CA ALA A 358 -15.93 6.29 8.00
C ALA A 358 -14.65 5.44 8.04
N MET A 359 -13.90 5.38 6.93
CA MET A 359 -12.66 4.61 6.84
C MET A 359 -11.52 5.27 7.62
N ARG A 360 -11.45 6.60 7.70
CA ARG A 360 -10.49 7.29 8.59
C ARG A 360 -10.78 6.97 10.06
N ARG A 361 -12.05 6.98 10.46
CA ARG A 361 -12.45 6.62 11.83
C ARG A 361 -12.15 5.16 12.14
N LEU A 362 -12.28 4.28 11.17
CA LEU A 362 -12.11 2.83 11.34
C LEU A 362 -10.65 2.37 11.27
N LEU A 363 -9.91 2.82 10.25
CA LEU A 363 -8.57 2.35 9.88
C LEU A 363 -7.48 3.44 9.96
N GLY A 364 -7.85 4.70 10.18
CA GLY A 364 -6.91 5.82 10.04
C GLY A 364 -6.60 6.21 8.59
N VAL A 365 -7.25 5.57 7.61
CA VAL A 365 -6.92 5.69 6.18
C VAL A 365 -8.10 6.28 5.41
N GLY A 366 -7.80 7.24 4.54
CA GLY A 366 -8.80 7.86 3.65
C GLY A 366 -9.16 7.02 2.44
N VAL A 367 -10.23 7.41 1.75
CA VAL A 367 -10.72 6.72 0.53
C VAL A 367 -10.54 7.62 -0.69
N LYS A 368 -9.97 7.06 -1.76
CA LYS A 368 -9.93 7.68 -3.09
C LYS A 368 -10.66 6.82 -4.10
N VAL A 369 -11.15 7.45 -5.17
CA VAL A 369 -11.84 6.75 -6.27
C VAL A 369 -11.08 7.00 -7.55
N ILE A 370 -10.83 5.93 -8.29
CA ILE A 370 -10.24 6.01 -9.63
C ILE A 370 -11.25 5.42 -10.62
N PRO A 371 -11.78 6.22 -11.56
CA PRO A 371 -12.62 5.70 -12.61
C PRO A 371 -11.76 4.87 -13.58
N ILE A 372 -12.29 3.74 -14.03
CA ILE A 372 -11.68 2.90 -15.04
C ILE A 372 -12.64 2.70 -16.21
N GLU A 373 -12.13 2.89 -17.42
CA GLU A 373 -12.88 2.65 -18.64
C GLU A 373 -13.19 1.15 -18.75
N THR A 374 -14.46 0.81 -18.95
CA THR A 374 -14.88 -0.55 -19.25
C THR A 374 -14.46 -0.88 -20.68
N SER A 375 -13.72 -1.98 -20.86
CA SER A 375 -13.22 -2.49 -22.14
C SER A 375 -14.31 -2.90 -23.15
N GLU A 376 -15.58 -2.60 -22.89
CA GLU A 376 -16.69 -2.78 -23.83
C GLU A 376 -16.85 -1.62 -24.82
N ASP A 377 -16.22 -0.46 -24.61
CA ASP A 377 -16.38 0.72 -25.48
C ASP A 377 -15.39 0.83 -26.65
N THR A 378 -14.34 0.01 -26.69
CA THR A 378 -13.37 0.01 -27.82
C THR A 378 -13.85 -0.78 -29.03
N THR A 379 -14.86 -1.65 -28.88
CA THR A 379 -15.42 -2.43 -30.00
C THR A 379 -16.58 -1.75 -30.74
N SER A 380 -17.17 -0.69 -30.17
CA SER A 380 -18.33 0.00 -30.77
C SER A 380 -17.97 1.24 -31.60
N LYS A 381 -16.82 1.88 -31.35
CA LYS A 381 -16.37 3.09 -32.08
C LYS A 381 -15.61 2.80 -33.39
N GLY A 382 -15.16 1.56 -33.64
CA GLY A 382 -14.43 1.17 -34.84
C GLY A 382 -15.28 0.77 -36.08
N LYS A 383 -16.62 0.68 -35.96
CA LYS A 383 -17.49 0.13 -37.03
C LYS A 383 -18.45 1.11 -37.72
N LYS A 384 -18.43 2.41 -37.40
CA LYS A 384 -19.40 3.39 -37.95
C LYS A 384 -18.87 4.37 -39.02
N HIS A 385 -17.63 4.27 -39.48
CA HIS A 385 -17.09 5.13 -40.56
C HIS A 385 -16.51 4.37 -41.76
N ARG A 386 -17.22 3.34 -42.22
CA ARG A 386 -17.10 2.82 -43.59
C ARG A 386 -18.46 2.30 -44.05
N LYS A 387 -19.31 3.22 -44.53
CA LYS A 387 -20.39 2.99 -45.51
C LYS A 387 -21.20 4.29 -45.67
N LYS A 388 -20.75 5.16 -46.57
CA LYS A 388 -21.49 5.61 -47.75
C LYS A 388 -20.58 6.51 -48.57
#